data_AF-A0A1S2CF26-F1
#
_entry.id   AF-A0A1S2CF26-F1
#
_cell.length_a   1.000
_cell.length_b   1.000
_cell.length_c   1.000
_cell.angle_alpha   90.00
_cell.angle_beta   90.00
_cell.angle_gamma   90.00
#
_symmetry.space_group_name_H-M   'P 1'
#
loop_
_entity.id
_entity.type
_entity.pdbx_description
1 polymer ?
#
loop_
_entity_poly.entity_id
_entity_poly.type
_entity_poly.pdbx_seq_one_letter_code
_entity_poly.pdbx_strand_id
1 'polypeptide(L)'
;MLTARADLRQHAAQSSESAIRYIAFDMLGWSPRDVFVWRLRLSGLLDSPLGQQWLGAVERASESPFRVGDQFRTTETFADDKVEAHVFQLALDRGEKLAWRLSRLDTSGHQLYASLERHENDGQGWSTVAEFGADAVAANKLVFQPGDYRIVLQPELSAKVEYSLAIASGGSLPFPVEAASQRDIGSSFGAPRDGGAREHHGVDIFAKKGTPVTAVVDGHVRTGTGGIGGNHVWLSGGIMGLGGARYYYAHLDSFAADAGGTVKKGEILGYVGNTGNARNTPPHLHFGIYMGGPVDPAPFLKPEPVLPGL
;
A
#
# COMPACT_ATOMS: atom_id res chain seq x y z
N MET A 1 7.71 -23.05 40.94
CA MET A 1 7.42 -24.36 40.35
C MET A 1 5.98 -24.37 39.87
N LEU A 2 5.75 -24.06 38.59
CA LEU A 2 4.43 -24.04 37.95
C LEU A 2 4.25 -25.36 37.20
N THR A 3 3.76 -26.37 37.89
CA THR A 3 3.20 -27.57 37.25
C THR A 3 1.77 -27.23 36.80
N ALA A 4 1.67 -26.43 35.74
CA ALA A 4 0.43 -26.29 35.00
C ALA A 4 0.15 -27.62 34.30
N ARG A 5 -0.98 -28.23 34.63
CA ARG A 5 -1.37 -29.57 34.17
C ARG A 5 -1.45 -29.61 32.64
N ALA A 6 -0.95 -30.71 32.08
CA ALA A 6 -0.87 -30.96 30.63
C ALA A 6 -2.25 -31.17 29.96
N ASP A 7 -3.33 -31.30 30.75
CA ASP A 7 -4.72 -31.50 30.30
C ASP A 7 -5.32 -30.23 29.66
N LEU A 8 -5.01 -29.05 30.20
CA LEU A 8 -5.45 -27.77 29.63
C LEU A 8 -4.76 -27.46 28.29
N ARG A 9 -3.59 -28.05 28.02
CA ARG A 9 -2.87 -27.92 26.74
C ARG A 9 -3.54 -28.69 25.59
N GLN A 10 -4.19 -29.82 25.88
CA GLN A 10 -4.83 -30.63 24.84
C GLN A 10 -6.20 -30.12 24.43
N HIS A 11 -6.97 -29.50 25.35
CA HIS A 11 -8.31 -29.02 25.02
C HIS A 11 -8.35 -27.79 24.11
N ALA A 12 -7.31 -26.95 24.11
CA ALA A 12 -7.18 -25.85 23.14
C ALA A 12 -6.75 -26.36 21.75
N ALA A 13 -5.93 -27.42 21.70
CA ALA A 13 -5.34 -27.96 20.48
C ALA A 13 -6.23 -28.96 19.71
N GLN A 14 -7.26 -29.55 20.35
CA GLN A 14 -8.07 -30.63 19.76
C GLN A 14 -9.45 -30.22 19.21
N SER A 15 -9.76 -28.94 19.02
CA SER A 15 -10.99 -28.51 18.31
C SER A 15 -10.77 -28.30 16.81
N SER A 16 -10.21 -29.31 16.13
CA SER A 16 -10.19 -29.37 14.67
C SER A 16 -11.45 -30.09 14.16
N GLU A 17 -12.50 -29.33 13.88
CA GLU A 17 -13.53 -29.74 12.92
C GLU A 17 -13.64 -28.72 11.79
N SER A 18 -13.12 -29.20 10.68
CA SER A 18 -12.96 -28.71 9.33
C SER A 18 -14.15 -27.96 8.71
N ALA A 19 -13.80 -26.89 7.98
CA ALA A 19 -14.47 -26.30 6.82
C ALA A 19 -15.87 -25.65 6.95
N ILE A 20 -16.69 -25.93 7.97
CA ILE A 20 -18.06 -25.36 8.04
C ILE A 20 -18.11 -24.03 8.82
N ARG A 21 -17.12 -23.72 9.67
CA ARG A 21 -17.13 -22.49 10.49
C ARG A 21 -16.58 -21.24 9.81
N TYR A 22 -15.64 -21.37 8.86
CA TYR A 22 -15.00 -20.20 8.25
C TYR A 22 -16.01 -19.34 7.46
N ILE A 23 -16.92 -19.99 6.75
CA ILE A 23 -17.97 -19.32 5.94
C ILE A 23 -18.90 -18.47 6.81
N ALA A 24 -19.28 -18.95 8.00
CA ALA A 24 -20.20 -18.23 8.87
C ALA A 24 -19.56 -17.00 9.53
N PHE A 25 -18.27 -17.08 9.90
CA PHE A 25 -17.54 -15.98 10.52
C PHE A 25 -17.09 -14.93 9.49
N ASP A 26 -16.74 -15.33 8.27
CA ASP A 26 -16.50 -14.42 7.15
C ASP A 26 -17.75 -13.61 6.81
N MET A 27 -18.95 -14.23 6.83
CA MET A 27 -20.23 -13.52 6.63
C MET A 27 -20.55 -12.52 7.76
N LEU A 28 -19.99 -12.73 8.95
CA LEU A 28 -20.14 -11.84 10.11
C LEU A 28 -19.00 -10.81 10.20
N GLY A 29 -18.04 -10.84 9.27
CA GLY A 29 -16.89 -9.92 9.23
C GLY A 29 -15.87 -10.14 10.35
N TRP A 30 -15.81 -11.34 10.93
CA TRP A 30 -14.85 -11.65 11.99
C TRP A 30 -13.51 -12.10 11.41
N SER A 31 -12.43 -11.51 11.90
CA SER A 31 -11.08 -11.96 11.52
C SER A 31 -10.72 -13.33 12.10
N PRO A 32 -9.71 -14.03 11.54
CA PRO A 32 -9.11 -15.20 12.18
C PRO A 32 -8.65 -14.92 13.62
N ARG A 33 -8.17 -13.69 13.88
CA ARG A 33 -7.78 -13.22 15.23
C ARG A 33 -9.00 -13.08 16.15
N ASP A 34 -10.12 -12.52 15.68
CA ASP A 34 -11.38 -12.41 16.43
C ASP A 34 -11.97 -13.78 16.73
N VAL A 35 -11.91 -14.70 15.76
CA VAL A 35 -12.32 -16.09 15.95
C VAL A 35 -11.48 -16.75 17.06
N PHE A 36 -10.17 -16.47 17.12
CA PHE A 36 -9.32 -16.98 18.19
C PHE A 36 -9.67 -16.36 19.55
N VAL A 37 -9.90 -15.05 19.64
CA VAL A 37 -10.39 -14.37 20.85
C VAL A 37 -11.68 -15.02 21.35
N TRP A 38 -12.61 -15.30 20.43
CA TRP A 38 -13.86 -15.96 20.76
C TRP A 38 -13.65 -17.40 21.27
N ARG A 39 -12.71 -18.15 20.68
CA ARG A 39 -12.33 -19.49 21.19
C ARG A 39 -11.75 -19.42 22.60
N LEU A 40 -10.89 -18.45 22.89
CA LEU A 40 -10.36 -18.23 24.25
C LEU A 40 -11.49 -17.93 25.24
N ARG A 41 -12.51 -17.17 24.82
CA ARG A 41 -13.69 -16.90 25.66
C ARG A 41 -14.43 -18.18 25.98
N LEU A 42 -14.73 -18.99 24.96
CA LEU A 42 -15.46 -20.25 25.16
C LEU A 42 -14.70 -21.26 26.01
N SER A 43 -13.38 -21.28 25.94
CA SER A 43 -12.55 -22.16 26.76
C SER A 43 -12.32 -21.63 28.18
N GLY A 44 -12.90 -20.49 28.56
CA GLY A 44 -12.67 -19.83 29.85
C GLY A 44 -11.23 -19.30 30.03
N LEU A 45 -10.45 -19.21 28.95
CA LEU A 45 -9.07 -18.73 28.99
C LEU A 45 -8.95 -17.23 28.75
N LEU A 46 -9.97 -16.57 28.20
CA LEU A 46 -9.91 -15.14 27.90
C LEU A 46 -9.62 -14.29 29.15
N ASP A 47 -10.31 -14.57 30.25
CA ASP A 47 -10.15 -13.85 31.52
C ASP A 47 -8.96 -14.34 32.35
N SER A 48 -8.26 -15.38 31.88
CA SER A 48 -7.03 -15.86 32.53
C SER A 48 -5.86 -14.89 32.31
N PRO A 49 -4.81 -14.92 33.16
CA PRO A 49 -3.60 -14.13 32.93
C PRO A 49 -2.99 -14.34 31.55
N LEU A 50 -3.06 -15.57 31.02
CA LEU A 50 -2.52 -15.93 29.71
C LEU A 50 -3.35 -15.33 28.56
N GLY A 51 -4.69 -15.36 28.68
CA GLY A 51 -5.58 -14.75 27.71
C GLY A 51 -5.45 -13.23 27.67
N GLN A 52 -5.38 -12.59 28.84
CA GLN A 52 -5.17 -11.13 28.94
C GLN A 52 -3.78 -10.71 28.42
N GLN A 53 -2.75 -11.51 28.68
CA GLN A 53 -1.42 -11.29 28.08
C GLN A 53 -1.51 -11.34 26.56
N TRP A 54 -2.24 -12.30 25.98
CA TRP A 54 -2.38 -12.43 24.54
C TRP A 54 -3.16 -11.26 23.93
N LEU A 55 -4.27 -10.83 24.55
CA LEU A 55 -5.03 -9.66 24.11
C LEU A 55 -4.16 -8.39 24.08
N GLY A 56 -3.36 -8.17 25.13
CA GLY A 56 -2.51 -7.00 25.24
C GLY A 56 -1.16 -7.10 24.51
N ALA A 57 -0.84 -8.23 23.87
CA ALA A 57 0.49 -8.42 23.27
C ALA A 57 0.74 -7.46 22.09
N VAL A 58 -0.27 -7.21 21.26
CA VAL A 58 -0.16 -6.26 20.13
C VAL A 58 0.05 -4.84 20.63
N GLU A 59 -0.67 -4.41 21.67
CA GLU A 59 -0.51 -3.06 22.23
C GLU A 59 0.89 -2.87 22.82
N ARG A 60 1.38 -3.85 23.61
CA ARG A 60 2.75 -3.80 24.14
C ARG A 60 3.81 -3.79 23.03
N ALA A 61 3.64 -4.59 21.99
CA ALA A 61 4.54 -4.59 20.83
C ALA A 61 4.48 -3.27 20.05
N SER A 62 3.38 -2.54 20.15
CA SER A 62 3.20 -1.23 19.50
C SER A 62 3.86 -0.08 20.25
N GLU A 63 4.27 -0.28 21.51
CA GLU A 63 5.09 0.68 22.26
C GLU A 63 6.51 0.80 21.67
N SER A 64 7.01 -0.26 21.04
CA SER A 64 8.33 -0.29 20.38
C SER A 64 8.30 -1.14 19.10
N PRO A 65 7.64 -0.66 18.03
CA PRO A 65 7.47 -1.43 16.80
C PRO A 65 8.76 -1.43 15.97
N PHE A 66 8.94 -2.46 15.15
CA PHE A 66 9.95 -2.47 14.09
C PHE A 66 9.62 -1.36 13.08
N ARG A 67 10.51 -0.36 12.96
CA ARG A 67 10.35 0.70 11.97
C ARG A 67 10.83 0.22 10.60
N VAL A 68 9.92 0.24 9.64
CA VAL A 68 10.14 -0.25 8.28
C VAL A 68 10.39 0.94 7.33
N GLY A 69 11.49 0.89 6.58
CA GLY A 69 11.74 1.81 5.47
C GLY A 69 11.13 1.31 4.15
N ASP A 70 11.55 1.88 3.02
CA ASP A 70 11.03 1.54 1.68
C ASP A 70 11.19 0.05 1.32
N GLN A 71 12.21 -0.61 1.88
CA GLN A 71 12.39 -2.05 1.83
C GLN A 71 12.80 -2.56 3.19
N PHE A 72 12.21 -3.67 3.61
CA PHE A 72 12.53 -4.32 4.87
C PHE A 72 12.42 -5.84 4.75
N ARG A 73 13.31 -6.54 5.43
CA ARG A 73 13.26 -7.99 5.57
C ARG A 73 13.68 -8.39 6.97
N THR A 74 12.98 -9.38 7.52
CA THR A 74 13.46 -10.11 8.69
C THR A 74 13.14 -11.60 8.62
N THR A 75 13.84 -12.39 9.42
CA THR A 75 13.49 -13.75 9.81
C THR A 75 13.46 -13.79 11.33
N GLU A 76 12.33 -14.19 11.90
CA GLU A 76 12.13 -14.20 13.35
C GLU A 76 11.49 -15.52 13.79
N THR A 77 11.47 -15.73 15.10
CA THR A 77 10.79 -16.88 15.73
C THR A 77 9.94 -16.40 16.89
N PHE A 78 8.68 -16.83 16.91
CA PHE A 78 7.87 -16.82 18.12
C PHE A 78 8.23 -18.03 18.98
N ALA A 79 8.58 -17.81 20.25
CA ALA A 79 8.87 -18.89 21.18
C ALA A 79 7.58 -19.42 21.83
N ASP A 80 7.53 -20.71 22.13
CA ASP A 80 6.36 -21.37 22.75
C ASP A 80 6.18 -21.05 24.25
N ASP A 81 7.19 -20.44 24.88
CA ASP A 81 7.20 -20.02 26.27
C ASP A 81 6.88 -18.53 26.47
N LYS A 82 6.63 -17.78 25.38
CA LYS A 82 6.29 -16.35 25.41
C LYS A 82 4.92 -16.06 24.79
N VAL A 83 4.30 -15.00 25.28
CA VAL A 83 3.08 -14.43 24.69
C VAL A 83 3.40 -13.05 24.14
N GLU A 84 3.72 -13.01 22.86
CA GLU A 84 4.19 -11.82 22.16
C GLU A 84 3.51 -11.65 20.80
N ALA A 85 3.70 -10.48 20.21
CA ALA A 85 3.31 -10.13 18.87
C ALA A 85 4.46 -9.32 18.26
N HIS A 86 4.63 -9.40 16.94
CA HIS A 86 5.60 -8.57 16.22
C HIS A 86 4.85 -7.53 15.39
N VAL A 87 5.21 -6.26 15.57
CA VAL A 87 4.56 -5.12 14.92
C VAL A 87 5.57 -4.38 14.05
N PHE A 88 5.29 -4.30 12.76
CA PHE A 88 6.12 -3.65 11.75
C PHE A 88 5.40 -2.39 11.26
N GLN A 89 5.88 -1.21 11.62
CA GLN A 89 5.21 0.06 11.34
C GLN A 89 5.94 0.89 10.28
N LEU A 90 5.16 1.49 9.38
CA LEU A 90 5.61 2.40 8.34
C LEU A 90 4.58 3.50 8.06
N ALA A 91 5.05 4.66 7.61
CA ALA A 91 4.19 5.72 7.10
C ALA A 91 4.04 5.56 5.58
N LEU A 92 2.83 5.74 5.06
CA LEU A 92 2.54 5.65 3.63
C LEU A 92 1.78 6.88 3.15
N ASP A 93 2.13 7.34 1.95
CA ASP A 93 1.48 8.43 1.26
C ASP A 93 0.36 7.92 0.34
N ARG A 94 -0.61 8.79 0.07
CA ARG A 94 -1.65 8.51 -0.93
C ARG A 94 -1.00 8.30 -2.29
N GLY A 95 -1.29 7.15 -2.90
CA GLY A 95 -0.76 6.76 -4.21
C GLY A 95 0.39 5.79 -4.15
N GLU A 96 0.94 5.52 -2.98
CA GLU A 96 1.92 4.46 -2.82
C GLU A 96 1.27 3.08 -2.89
N LYS A 97 2.08 2.09 -3.23
CA LYS A 97 1.75 0.67 -3.16
C LYS A 97 2.61 0.04 -2.06
N LEU A 98 1.95 -0.63 -1.12
CA LEU A 98 2.61 -1.50 -0.15
C LEU A 98 2.59 -2.92 -0.69
N ALA A 99 3.74 -3.58 -0.77
CA ALA A 99 3.89 -4.99 -1.08
C ALA A 99 4.46 -5.73 0.13
N TRP A 100 4.02 -6.96 0.34
CA TRP A 100 4.56 -7.84 1.38
C TRP A 100 4.56 -9.30 0.96
N ARG A 101 5.42 -10.08 1.60
CA ARG A 101 5.42 -11.54 1.56
C ARG A 101 5.74 -12.05 2.95
N LEU A 102 4.83 -12.84 3.50
CA LEU A 102 5.02 -13.60 4.73
C LEU A 102 5.18 -15.07 4.33
N SER A 103 6.17 -15.76 4.88
CA SER A 103 6.41 -17.17 4.61
C SER A 103 6.78 -17.89 5.89
N ARG A 104 6.10 -18.98 6.20
CA ARG A 104 6.51 -19.88 7.29
C ARG A 104 7.75 -20.66 6.90
N LEU A 105 8.64 -20.83 7.87
CA LEU A 105 9.86 -21.62 7.73
C LEU A 105 9.80 -22.91 8.55
N ASP A 106 8.80 -23.03 9.44
CA ASP A 106 8.54 -24.22 10.22
C ASP A 106 7.40 -25.09 9.63
N THR A 107 7.30 -26.34 10.08
CA THR A 107 6.26 -27.30 9.61
C THR A 107 5.17 -27.54 10.65
N SER A 108 5.03 -26.69 11.67
CA SER A 108 4.03 -26.89 12.72
C SER A 108 2.62 -26.54 12.23
N GLY A 109 1.62 -27.23 12.75
CA GLY A 109 0.21 -26.95 12.49
C GLY A 109 -0.33 -25.71 13.21
N HIS A 110 0.52 -24.97 13.93
CA HIS A 110 0.14 -23.80 14.70
C HIS A 110 -0.34 -22.64 13.82
N GLN A 111 -1.29 -21.86 14.31
CA GLN A 111 -1.79 -20.68 13.60
C GLN A 111 -0.89 -19.46 13.83
N LEU A 112 -0.61 -18.73 12.74
CA LEU A 112 -0.02 -17.39 12.76
C LEU A 112 -1.01 -16.42 12.14
N TYR A 113 -1.54 -15.51 12.95
CA TYR A 113 -2.44 -14.46 12.50
C TYR A 113 -1.63 -13.28 11.96
N ALA A 114 -2.00 -12.78 10.78
CA ALA A 114 -1.36 -11.61 10.18
C ALA A 114 -2.39 -10.62 9.64
N SER A 115 -2.28 -9.36 10.06
CA SER A 115 -3.12 -8.26 9.62
C SER A 115 -2.26 -7.09 9.13
N LEU A 116 -2.79 -6.35 8.17
CA LEU A 116 -2.38 -5.00 7.85
C LEU A 116 -3.40 -4.07 8.49
N GLU A 117 -2.92 -3.17 9.34
CA GLU A 117 -3.72 -2.21 10.08
C GLU A 117 -3.32 -0.79 9.72
N ARG A 118 -4.28 0.14 9.82
CA ARG A 118 -4.08 1.57 9.59
C ARG A 118 -4.47 2.33 10.84
N HIS A 119 -3.69 3.35 11.20
CA HIS A 119 -4.08 4.27 12.25
C HIS A 119 -5.18 5.23 11.73
N GLU A 120 -6.31 5.28 12.43
CA GLU A 120 -7.43 6.15 12.08
C GLU A 120 -7.21 7.58 12.58
N ASN A 121 -7.64 8.55 11.78
CA ASN A 121 -7.45 9.97 12.07
C ASN A 121 -8.47 10.53 13.07
N ASP A 122 -9.47 9.75 13.46
CA ASP A 122 -10.60 10.15 14.32
C ASP A 122 -10.40 9.80 15.80
N GLY A 123 -9.21 9.30 16.17
CA GLY A 123 -8.89 8.87 17.53
C GLY A 123 -9.35 7.45 17.87
N GLN A 124 -9.87 6.67 16.91
CA GLN A 124 -10.26 5.26 17.13
C GLN A 124 -9.08 4.28 17.13
N GLY A 125 -7.83 4.76 17.11
CA GLY A 125 -6.64 3.92 17.16
C GLY A 125 -6.40 3.17 15.84
N TRP A 126 -6.11 1.88 15.90
CA TRP A 126 -5.75 1.08 14.73
C TRP A 126 -6.93 0.22 14.24
N SER A 127 -7.14 0.18 12.92
CA SER A 127 -8.17 -0.64 12.28
C SER A 127 -7.56 -1.62 11.27
N THR A 128 -8.11 -2.83 11.19
CA THR A 128 -7.69 -3.82 10.20
C THR A 128 -8.19 -3.43 8.81
N VAL A 129 -7.26 -3.28 7.85
CA VAL A 129 -7.55 -2.94 6.46
C VAL A 129 -7.27 -4.07 5.48
N ALA A 130 -6.54 -5.11 5.89
CA ALA A 130 -6.41 -6.37 5.18
C ALA A 130 -5.93 -7.47 6.13
N GLU A 131 -6.26 -8.72 5.80
CA GLU A 131 -5.77 -9.90 6.51
C GLU A 131 -5.14 -10.85 5.51
N PHE A 132 -4.13 -11.60 5.95
CA PHE A 132 -3.41 -12.49 5.07
C PHE A 132 -2.82 -13.68 5.81
N GLY A 133 -2.63 -14.79 5.09
CA GLY A 133 -2.03 -16.00 5.61
C GLY A 133 -0.50 -15.93 5.62
N ALA A 134 0.12 -16.77 6.45
CA ALA A 134 1.57 -16.89 6.54
C ALA A 134 2.23 -17.63 5.38
N ASP A 135 1.43 -18.26 4.51
CA ASP A 135 1.88 -18.90 3.27
C ASP A 135 1.40 -18.11 2.04
N ALA A 136 1.12 -16.81 2.22
CA ALA A 136 0.64 -15.97 1.14
C ALA A 136 1.71 -15.80 0.06
N VAL A 137 1.29 -15.98 -1.20
CA VAL A 137 1.99 -15.40 -2.35
C VAL A 137 2.16 -13.90 -2.10
N ALA A 138 3.22 -13.29 -2.64
CA ALA A 138 3.44 -11.85 -2.52
C ALA A 138 2.14 -11.08 -2.82
N ALA A 139 1.71 -10.31 -1.85
CA ALA A 139 0.49 -9.51 -1.89
C ALA A 139 0.86 -8.03 -1.93
N ASN A 140 -0.09 -7.20 -2.37
CA ASN A 140 0.09 -5.76 -2.34
C ASN A 140 -1.23 -5.03 -2.14
N LYS A 141 -1.14 -3.77 -1.71
CA LYS A 141 -2.28 -2.87 -1.49
C LYS A 141 -1.92 -1.47 -1.95
N LEU A 142 -2.82 -0.86 -2.72
CA LEU A 142 -2.75 0.55 -3.07
C LEU A 142 -3.25 1.42 -1.90
N VAL A 143 -2.50 2.47 -1.59
CA VAL A 143 -2.76 3.38 -0.48
C VAL A 143 -3.60 4.56 -0.97
N PHE A 144 -4.85 4.63 -0.55
CA PHE A 144 -5.73 5.77 -0.84
C PHE A 144 -5.80 6.79 0.29
N GLN A 145 -5.62 6.32 1.54
CA GLN A 145 -5.59 7.16 2.72
C GLN A 145 -4.16 7.20 3.26
N PRO A 146 -3.49 8.37 3.25
CA PRO A 146 -2.16 8.49 3.80
C PRO A 146 -2.20 8.34 5.33
N GLY A 147 -1.08 7.93 5.92
CA GLY A 147 -0.95 7.82 7.37
C GLY A 147 -0.05 6.68 7.80
N ASP A 148 -0.13 6.34 9.08
CA ASP A 148 0.61 5.22 9.65
C ASP A 148 -0.11 3.89 9.39
N TYR A 149 0.66 2.93 8.91
CA TYR A 149 0.27 1.55 8.72
C TYR A 149 1.14 0.64 9.57
N ARG A 150 0.61 -0.53 9.94
CA ARG A 150 1.41 -1.57 10.58
C ARG A 150 1.00 -2.96 10.11
N ILE A 151 1.99 -3.83 9.96
CA ILE A 151 1.75 -5.28 9.86
C ILE A 151 1.87 -5.86 11.26
N VAL A 152 0.84 -6.56 11.70
CA VAL A 152 0.80 -7.22 13.01
C VAL A 152 0.86 -8.72 12.77
N LEU A 153 1.83 -9.39 13.40
CA LEU A 153 1.97 -10.84 13.44
C LEU A 153 1.77 -11.32 14.86
N GLN A 154 0.88 -12.27 15.05
CA GLN A 154 0.60 -12.84 16.37
C GLN A 154 0.27 -14.34 16.25
N PRO A 155 1.02 -15.23 16.91
CA PRO A 155 0.70 -16.66 16.90
C PRO A 155 -0.45 -16.97 17.89
N GLU A 156 -1.01 -18.17 17.79
CA GLU A 156 -1.84 -18.71 18.88
C GLU A 156 -1.01 -18.94 20.17
N LEU A 157 -1.70 -19.19 21.28
CA LEU A 157 -1.04 -19.41 22.57
C LEU A 157 -0.08 -20.61 22.54
N SER A 158 1.14 -20.41 23.05
CA SER A 158 2.20 -21.42 23.14
C SER A 158 2.60 -22.05 21.81
N ALA A 159 2.40 -21.34 20.70
CA ALA A 159 2.87 -21.78 19.40
C ALA A 159 4.30 -21.32 19.14
N LYS A 160 5.16 -22.27 18.75
CA LYS A 160 6.46 -21.98 18.17
C LYS A 160 6.31 -21.83 16.65
N VAL A 161 6.60 -20.63 16.14
CA VAL A 161 6.47 -20.32 14.70
C VAL A 161 7.72 -19.61 14.22
N GLU A 162 8.35 -20.15 13.18
CA GLU A 162 9.47 -19.50 12.49
C GLU A 162 8.97 -18.93 11.16
N TYR A 163 9.29 -17.67 10.88
CA TYR A 163 8.79 -17.00 9.69
C TYR A 163 9.82 -16.05 9.08
N SER A 164 9.65 -15.78 7.79
CA SER A 164 10.30 -14.66 7.10
C SER A 164 9.25 -13.66 6.62
N LEU A 165 9.56 -12.37 6.77
CA LEU A 165 8.72 -11.26 6.32
C LEU A 165 9.56 -10.35 5.43
N ALA A 166 9.06 -10.09 4.23
CA ALA A 166 9.57 -9.06 3.33
C ALA A 166 8.49 -8.00 3.11
N ILE A 167 8.87 -6.73 3.18
CA ILE A 167 7.99 -5.58 2.96
C ILE A 167 8.69 -4.63 1.98
N ALA A 168 7.93 -4.04 1.07
CA ALA A 168 8.40 -2.94 0.24
C ALA A 168 7.28 -1.93 -0.01
N SER A 169 7.60 -0.64 0.00
CA SER A 169 6.71 0.43 -0.42
C SER A 169 7.31 1.18 -1.62
N GLY A 170 6.45 1.81 -2.41
CA GLY A 170 6.87 2.54 -3.61
C GLY A 170 5.69 3.05 -4.41
N GLY A 171 5.92 3.42 -5.67
CA GLY A 171 4.90 4.01 -6.52
C GLY A 171 3.93 2.99 -7.08
N SER A 172 2.76 3.48 -7.49
CA SER A 172 1.69 2.67 -8.09
C SER A 172 1.55 2.86 -9.59
N LEU A 173 2.16 3.91 -10.15
CA LEU A 173 2.10 4.25 -11.56
C LEU A 173 3.50 4.20 -12.20
N PRO A 174 3.60 3.87 -13.49
CA PRO A 174 4.85 4.04 -14.21
C PRO A 174 5.20 5.52 -14.32
N PHE A 175 6.47 5.82 -14.54
CA PHE A 175 6.90 7.18 -14.82
C PHE A 175 6.41 7.61 -16.23
N PRO A 176 5.76 8.78 -16.39
CA PRO A 176 5.09 9.16 -17.64
C PRO A 176 6.02 9.69 -18.73
N VAL A 177 7.31 9.83 -18.47
CA VAL A 177 8.31 10.36 -19.41
C VAL A 177 9.43 9.35 -19.56
N GLU A 178 9.73 8.95 -20.79
CA GLU A 178 10.77 7.94 -21.03
C GLU A 178 12.15 8.40 -20.53
N ALA A 179 12.86 7.46 -19.88
CA ALA A 179 14.19 7.65 -19.28
C ALA A 179 14.29 8.74 -18.19
N ALA A 180 13.17 9.35 -17.78
CA ALA A 180 13.10 10.22 -16.63
C ALA A 180 12.70 9.46 -15.36
N SER A 181 12.87 10.10 -14.21
CA SER A 181 12.58 9.54 -12.89
C SER A 181 12.24 10.65 -11.89
N GLN A 182 11.94 10.29 -10.64
CA GLN A 182 11.58 11.27 -9.60
C GLN A 182 12.57 12.42 -9.45
N ARG A 183 13.89 12.19 -9.65
CA ARG A 183 14.91 13.24 -9.55
C ARG A 183 14.74 14.36 -10.59
N ASP A 184 14.01 14.09 -11.66
CA ASP A 184 13.76 15.01 -12.77
C ASP A 184 12.49 15.86 -12.53
N ILE A 185 11.79 15.66 -11.40
CA ILE A 185 10.72 16.53 -10.93
C ILE A 185 11.35 17.81 -10.37
N GLY A 186 11.22 18.91 -11.11
CA GLY A 186 11.81 20.20 -10.73
C GLY A 186 10.82 21.20 -10.11
N SER A 187 9.51 20.92 -10.19
CA SER A 187 8.48 21.69 -9.49
C SER A 187 7.42 20.76 -8.91
N SER A 188 7.20 20.86 -7.59
CA SER A 188 6.31 19.99 -6.84
C SER A 188 4.86 20.47 -6.87
N PHE A 189 3.95 19.57 -6.49
CA PHE A 189 2.57 19.90 -6.19
C PHE A 189 2.48 20.99 -5.10
N GLY A 190 1.44 21.84 -5.18
CA GLY A 190 1.20 22.93 -4.23
C GLY A 190 2.15 24.13 -4.37
N ALA A 191 3.20 24.06 -5.20
CA ALA A 191 4.11 25.18 -5.41
C ALA A 191 3.36 26.43 -5.90
N PRO A 192 3.71 27.64 -5.42
CA PRO A 192 3.01 28.86 -5.81
C PRO A 192 3.23 29.14 -7.30
N ARG A 193 2.15 29.52 -7.98
CA ARG A 193 2.10 29.90 -9.40
C ARG A 193 1.53 31.30 -9.53
N ASP A 194 1.89 31.95 -10.63
CA ASP A 194 1.34 33.24 -11.01
C ASP A 194 1.47 34.30 -9.89
N GLY A 195 2.64 34.34 -9.24
CA GLY A 195 2.90 35.25 -8.12
C GLY A 195 2.24 34.86 -6.79
N GLY A 196 1.77 33.62 -6.66
CA GLY A 196 1.07 33.12 -5.46
C GLY A 196 -0.46 33.13 -5.59
N ALA A 197 -1.00 33.54 -6.74
CA ALA A 197 -2.43 33.55 -7.00
C ALA A 197 -3.03 32.16 -7.26
N ARG A 198 -2.19 31.16 -7.53
CA ARG A 198 -2.60 29.80 -7.85
C ARG A 198 -1.61 28.78 -7.29
N GLU A 199 -2.09 27.57 -7.01
CA GLU A 199 -1.24 26.43 -6.66
C GLU A 199 -0.94 25.55 -7.87
N HIS A 200 0.21 24.88 -7.82
CA HIS A 200 0.59 23.90 -8.81
C HIS A 200 -0.18 22.58 -8.61
N HIS A 201 -1.14 22.28 -9.48
CA HIS A 201 -2.00 21.07 -9.40
C HIS A 201 -1.37 19.82 -10.03
N GLY A 202 -0.05 19.69 -9.97
CA GLY A 202 0.69 18.60 -10.59
C GLY A 202 2.17 18.68 -10.26
N VAL A 203 2.99 17.97 -11.04
CA VAL A 203 4.45 18.04 -11.01
C VAL A 203 4.98 18.40 -12.38
N ASP A 204 6.10 19.12 -12.43
CA ASP A 204 6.81 19.42 -13.67
C ASP A 204 8.03 18.51 -13.79
N ILE A 205 8.00 17.61 -14.79
CA ILE A 205 9.02 16.62 -15.07
C ILE A 205 9.87 17.13 -16.23
N PHE A 206 11.11 17.53 -15.94
CA PHE A 206 12.01 18.11 -16.93
C PHE A 206 12.66 17.02 -17.78
N ALA A 207 12.63 17.21 -19.10
CA ALA A 207 13.26 16.31 -20.06
C ALA A 207 13.55 17.05 -21.36
N LYS A 208 14.34 16.45 -22.25
CA LYS A 208 14.61 17.05 -23.56
C LYS A 208 13.29 17.19 -24.33
N LYS A 209 13.15 18.30 -25.05
CA LYS A 209 12.05 18.48 -26.01
C LYS A 209 12.06 17.32 -27.01
N GLY A 210 10.89 16.74 -27.27
CA GLY A 210 10.75 15.56 -28.12
C GLY A 210 10.89 14.22 -27.38
N THR A 211 11.20 14.19 -26.08
CA THR A 211 11.19 12.93 -25.30
C THR A 211 9.77 12.35 -25.27
N PRO A 212 9.57 11.04 -25.49
CA PRO A 212 8.24 10.44 -25.46
C PRO A 212 7.58 10.53 -24.08
N VAL A 213 6.27 10.80 -24.11
CA VAL A 213 5.37 10.82 -22.95
C VAL A 213 4.39 9.68 -23.08
N THR A 214 4.29 8.81 -22.08
CA THR A 214 3.52 7.55 -22.14
C THR A 214 2.31 7.55 -21.21
N ALA A 215 1.29 6.79 -21.59
CA ALA A 215 0.09 6.57 -20.78
C ALA A 215 0.41 5.82 -19.48
N VAL A 216 0.00 6.37 -18.33
CA VAL A 216 0.27 5.73 -17.02
C VAL A 216 -0.68 4.58 -16.70
N VAL A 217 -1.83 4.54 -17.39
CA VAL A 217 -2.87 3.52 -17.26
C VAL A 217 -3.50 3.26 -18.63
N ASP A 218 -4.21 2.15 -18.75
CA ASP A 218 -5.17 1.95 -19.84
C ASP A 218 -6.30 2.97 -19.72
N GLY A 219 -6.77 3.53 -20.83
CA GLY A 219 -7.86 4.49 -20.77
C GLY A 219 -8.22 5.17 -22.08
N HIS A 220 -9.04 6.20 -21.97
CA HIS A 220 -9.51 7.02 -23.10
C HIS A 220 -8.80 8.37 -23.11
N VAL A 221 -8.33 8.78 -24.29
CA VAL A 221 -7.58 10.01 -24.52
C VAL A 221 -8.47 11.10 -25.08
N ARG A 222 -8.32 12.31 -24.55
CA ARG A 222 -8.83 13.55 -25.15
C ARG A 222 -7.68 14.53 -25.29
N THR A 223 -7.42 14.97 -26.51
CA THR A 223 -6.43 16.01 -26.79
C THR A 223 -7.08 17.39 -26.73
N GLY A 224 -6.28 18.42 -26.48
CA GLY A 224 -6.69 19.81 -26.55
C GLY A 224 -5.51 20.72 -26.78
N THR A 225 -5.78 21.92 -27.31
CA THR A 225 -4.76 22.93 -27.62
C THR A 225 -5.14 24.28 -27.02
N GLY A 226 -4.16 25.08 -26.60
CA GLY A 226 -4.36 26.43 -26.09
C GLY A 226 -4.51 26.50 -24.57
N GLY A 227 -4.88 27.69 -24.07
CA GLY A 227 -4.92 27.98 -22.64
C GLY A 227 -3.55 27.84 -21.96
N ILE A 228 -3.57 27.67 -20.64
CA ILE A 228 -2.35 27.53 -19.82
C ILE A 228 -1.55 26.30 -20.23
N GLY A 229 -2.22 25.16 -20.44
CA GLY A 229 -1.56 23.88 -20.73
C GLY A 229 -1.02 23.70 -22.15
N GLY A 230 -1.35 24.60 -23.10
CA GLY A 230 -0.91 24.45 -24.49
C GLY A 230 -1.46 23.18 -25.13
N ASN A 231 -0.61 22.40 -25.79
CA ASN A 231 -0.97 21.06 -26.27
C ASN A 231 -1.02 20.12 -25.06
N HIS A 232 -2.18 19.51 -24.84
CA HIS A 232 -2.40 18.68 -23.66
C HIS A 232 -3.26 17.46 -23.94
N VAL A 233 -3.08 16.44 -23.12
CA VAL A 233 -3.86 15.21 -23.10
C VAL A 233 -4.54 15.06 -21.74
N TRP A 234 -5.82 14.75 -21.77
CA TRP A 234 -6.55 14.14 -20.66
C TRP A 234 -6.70 12.65 -20.91
N LEU A 235 -6.13 11.83 -20.04
CA LEU A 235 -6.33 10.39 -20.01
C LEU A 235 -7.34 10.06 -18.90
N SER A 236 -8.46 9.46 -19.26
CA SER A 236 -9.46 8.95 -18.30
C SER A 236 -9.30 7.43 -18.19
N GLY A 237 -8.94 6.95 -17.01
CA GLY A 237 -8.67 5.53 -16.78
C GLY A 237 -8.71 5.22 -15.29
N GLY A 238 -8.89 3.94 -14.96
CA GLY A 238 -8.89 3.51 -13.58
C GLY A 238 -7.48 3.30 -13.06
N ILE A 239 -7.23 3.63 -11.80
CA ILE A 239 -6.06 3.11 -11.09
C ILE A 239 -6.41 1.70 -10.61
N MET A 240 -5.78 0.67 -11.19
CA MET A 240 -6.05 -0.74 -10.88
C MET A 240 -7.54 -1.13 -10.85
N GLY A 241 -8.34 -0.64 -11.80
CA GLY A 241 -9.75 -1.05 -11.95
C GLY A 241 -10.78 -0.21 -11.18
N LEU A 242 -10.35 0.77 -10.37
CA LEU A 242 -11.26 1.76 -9.79
C LEU A 242 -11.38 2.95 -10.75
N GLY A 243 -12.52 3.04 -11.46
CA GLY A 243 -12.81 4.11 -12.40
C GLY A 243 -12.92 5.48 -11.74
N GLY A 244 -12.64 6.55 -12.50
CA GLY A 244 -12.88 7.94 -12.07
C GLY A 244 -11.64 8.81 -11.87
N ALA A 245 -10.43 8.26 -12.03
CA ALA A 245 -9.21 9.06 -12.09
C ALA A 245 -9.03 9.69 -13.48
N ARG A 246 -8.49 10.91 -13.50
CA ARG A 246 -8.10 11.62 -14.72
C ARG A 246 -6.66 12.08 -14.59
N TYR A 247 -5.89 11.88 -15.65
CA TYR A 247 -4.47 12.23 -15.72
C TYR A 247 -4.31 13.33 -16.76
N TYR A 248 -3.63 14.41 -16.37
CA TYR A 248 -3.43 15.58 -17.21
C TYR A 248 -1.96 15.65 -17.63
N TYR A 249 -1.73 15.75 -18.93
CA TYR A 249 -0.41 15.85 -19.53
C TYR A 249 -0.38 17.15 -20.33
N ALA A 250 0.43 18.14 -19.93
CA ALA A 250 0.45 19.45 -20.58
C ALA A 250 1.84 19.87 -21.05
N HIS A 251 1.85 20.97 -21.80
CA HIS A 251 3.02 21.56 -22.44
C HIS A 251 3.64 20.69 -23.53
N LEU A 252 2.90 19.72 -24.08
CA LEU A 252 3.40 18.82 -25.11
C LEU A 252 3.86 19.60 -26.36
N ASP A 253 4.84 19.09 -27.07
CA ASP A 253 5.24 19.64 -28.36
C ASP A 253 4.29 19.19 -29.47
N SER A 254 4.02 17.88 -29.51
CA SER A 254 3.15 17.23 -30.48
C SER A 254 2.43 16.02 -29.86
N PHE A 255 1.33 15.62 -30.50
CA PHE A 255 0.56 14.43 -30.13
C PHE A 255 1.04 13.22 -30.92
N ALA A 256 1.04 12.06 -30.28
CA ALA A 256 1.20 10.76 -30.93
C ALA A 256 -0.10 9.95 -30.90
N ALA A 257 -0.93 10.14 -29.87
CA ALA A 257 -2.21 9.49 -29.74
C ALA A 257 -3.31 10.26 -30.50
N ASP A 258 -4.24 9.51 -31.10
CA ASP A 258 -5.42 10.06 -31.75
C ASP A 258 -6.43 10.60 -30.73
N ALA A 259 -7.05 11.74 -31.07
CA ALA A 259 -8.08 12.34 -30.24
C ALA A 259 -9.31 11.41 -30.13
N GLY A 260 -9.75 11.10 -28.91
CA GLY A 260 -10.92 10.24 -28.66
C GLY A 260 -10.61 8.74 -28.70
N GLY A 261 -9.35 8.36 -28.94
CA GLY A 261 -8.91 6.96 -28.94
C GLY A 261 -8.79 6.33 -27.55
N THR A 262 -8.69 5.00 -27.53
CA THR A 262 -8.23 4.25 -26.36
C THR A 262 -6.73 4.00 -26.45
N VAL A 263 -6.05 4.03 -25.32
CA VAL A 263 -4.63 3.69 -25.22
C VAL A 263 -4.38 2.63 -24.16
N LYS A 264 -3.30 1.89 -24.31
CA LYS A 264 -2.75 0.99 -23.29
C LYS A 264 -1.68 1.68 -22.46
N LYS A 265 -1.55 1.28 -21.20
CA LYS A 265 -0.44 1.68 -20.34
C LYS A 265 0.88 1.46 -21.08
N GLY A 266 1.71 2.50 -21.13
CA GLY A 266 2.99 2.51 -21.83
C GLY A 266 2.95 3.00 -23.28
N GLU A 267 1.77 3.14 -23.90
CA GLU A 267 1.68 3.72 -25.24
C GLU A 267 1.99 5.23 -25.23
N ILE A 268 2.62 5.71 -26.30
CA ILE A 268 3.04 7.11 -26.43
C ILE A 268 1.81 7.99 -26.69
N LEU A 269 1.61 8.98 -25.81
CA LEU A 269 0.56 9.99 -25.91
C LEU A 269 0.99 11.20 -26.75
N GLY A 270 2.29 11.53 -26.65
CA GLY A 270 2.88 12.68 -27.30
C GLY A 270 4.32 12.86 -26.84
N TYR A 271 4.83 14.07 -27.00
CA TYR A 271 6.24 14.36 -26.76
C TYR A 271 6.41 15.60 -25.90
N VAL A 272 7.41 15.57 -25.01
CA VAL A 272 7.77 16.68 -24.12
C VAL A 272 8.00 17.94 -24.94
N GLY A 273 7.45 19.06 -24.45
CA GLY A 273 7.57 20.35 -25.11
C GLY A 273 7.60 21.50 -24.12
N ASN A 274 7.14 22.65 -24.58
CA ASN A 274 7.00 23.86 -23.78
C ASN A 274 5.84 24.73 -24.32
N THR A 275 4.77 24.12 -24.82
CA THR A 275 3.63 24.90 -25.34
C THR A 275 2.78 25.50 -24.21
N GLY A 276 1.89 26.44 -24.54
CA GLY A 276 1.08 27.13 -23.53
C GLY A 276 1.89 28.19 -22.77
N ASN A 277 1.69 28.30 -21.46
CA ASN A 277 2.42 29.26 -20.63
C ASN A 277 3.88 28.86 -20.34
N ALA A 278 4.27 27.62 -20.68
CA ALA A 278 5.65 27.12 -20.55
C ALA A 278 6.61 27.62 -21.64
N ARG A 279 6.15 28.41 -22.63
CA ARG A 279 6.93 28.78 -23.83
C ARG A 279 8.32 29.34 -23.56
N ASN A 280 8.49 30.03 -22.43
CA ASN A 280 9.75 30.69 -22.04
C ASN A 280 10.49 29.95 -20.90
N THR A 281 10.13 28.70 -20.62
CA THR A 281 10.82 27.87 -19.61
C THR A 281 11.49 26.66 -20.27
N PRO A 282 12.43 25.98 -19.57
CA PRO A 282 12.98 24.72 -20.07
C PRO A 282 11.87 23.70 -20.37
N PRO A 283 12.02 22.87 -21.42
CA PRO A 283 11.02 21.86 -21.76
C PRO A 283 10.74 20.90 -20.61
N HIS A 284 9.46 20.61 -20.39
CA HIS A 284 9.00 19.72 -19.34
C HIS A 284 7.60 19.19 -19.65
N LEU A 285 7.23 18.08 -19.02
CA LEU A 285 5.85 17.63 -18.91
C LEU A 285 5.27 18.19 -17.62
N HIS A 286 4.17 18.93 -17.70
CA HIS A 286 3.29 19.11 -16.54
C HIS A 286 2.38 17.89 -16.42
N PHE A 287 2.49 17.15 -15.33
CA PHE A 287 1.70 15.95 -15.05
C PHE A 287 0.82 16.15 -13.81
N GLY A 288 -0.49 16.00 -13.96
CA GLY A 288 -1.48 16.13 -12.88
C GLY A 288 -2.35 14.90 -12.73
N ILE A 289 -2.79 14.62 -11.50
CA ILE A 289 -3.73 13.54 -11.20
C ILE A 289 -4.96 14.14 -10.53
N TYR A 290 -6.15 13.71 -10.96
CA TYR A 290 -7.43 14.22 -10.48
C TYR A 290 -8.37 13.09 -10.07
N MET A 291 -8.80 13.09 -8.80
CA MET A 291 -9.71 12.12 -8.19
C MET A 291 -10.68 12.85 -7.25
N GLY A 292 -11.69 13.53 -7.82
CA GLY A 292 -12.57 14.46 -7.08
C GLY A 292 -11.95 15.84 -6.83
N GLY A 293 -10.64 15.97 -7.05
CA GLY A 293 -9.83 17.18 -6.96
C GLY A 293 -8.38 16.86 -7.36
N PRO A 294 -7.50 17.85 -7.47
CA PRO A 294 -6.08 17.62 -7.75
C PRO A 294 -5.43 16.89 -6.56
N VAL A 295 -4.58 15.91 -6.86
CA VAL A 295 -3.79 15.19 -5.84
C VAL A 295 -2.32 15.21 -6.23
N ASP A 296 -1.44 15.14 -5.24
CA ASP A 296 0.00 15.11 -5.48
C ASP A 296 0.39 13.85 -6.28
N PRO A 297 0.94 14.00 -7.50
CA PRO A 297 1.41 12.87 -8.29
C PRO A 297 2.70 12.22 -7.75
N ALA A 298 3.51 12.93 -6.97
CA ALA A 298 4.87 12.48 -6.64
C ALA A 298 4.91 11.08 -5.97
N PRO A 299 4.05 10.75 -4.97
CA PRO A 299 4.04 9.41 -4.38
C PRO A 299 3.66 8.30 -5.36
N PHE A 300 2.79 8.59 -6.34
CA PHE A 300 2.39 7.62 -7.38
C PHE A 300 3.55 7.27 -8.31
N LEU A 301 4.49 8.21 -8.50
CA LEU A 301 5.61 8.14 -9.44
C LEU A 301 6.92 7.62 -8.82
N LYS A 302 6.88 7.16 -7.56
CA LYS A 302 8.00 6.42 -6.96
C LYS A 302 8.29 5.13 -7.75
N PRO A 303 9.51 4.56 -7.71
CA PRO A 303 9.77 3.23 -8.25
C PRO A 303 8.76 2.22 -7.71
N GLU A 304 8.33 1.26 -8.54
CA GLU A 304 7.44 0.21 -8.09
C GLU A 304 8.10 -0.58 -6.94
N PRO A 305 7.35 -0.94 -5.86
CA PRO A 305 7.93 -1.70 -4.76
C PRO A 305 8.44 -3.05 -5.25
N VAL A 306 9.74 -3.28 -5.08
CA VAL A 306 10.37 -4.58 -5.28
C VAL A 306 10.63 -5.20 -3.92
N LEU A 307 10.01 -6.34 -3.65
CA LEU A 307 10.28 -7.09 -2.43
C LEU A 307 11.75 -7.53 -2.41
N PRO A 308 12.48 -7.34 -1.29
CA PRO A 308 13.83 -7.86 -1.17
C PRO A 308 13.85 -9.38 -1.35
N GLY A 309 14.90 -9.89 -1.98
CA GLY A 309 15.10 -11.32 -2.19
C GLY A 309 15.17 -12.10 -0.87
N LEU A 310 14.73 -13.35 -0.91
CA LEU A 310 14.97 -14.34 0.15
C LEU A 310 16.40 -14.89 0.05
#